data_AF-A0A821W2V6-F1
#
_entry.id   AF-A0A821W2V6-F1
#
_cell.length_a   1.000
_cell.length_b   1.000
_cell.length_c   1.000
_cell.angle_alpha   90.00
_cell.angle_beta   90.00
_cell.angle_gamma   90.00
#
_symmetry.space_group_name_H-M   'P 1'
#
loop_
_entity.id
_entity.type
_entity.pdbx_description
1 polymer ?
#
loop_
_entity_poly.entity_id
_entity_poly.type
_entity_poly.pdbx_seq_one_letter_code
_entity_poly.pdbx_strand_id
1 'polypeptide(L)' 'QNTREVRARRKVEEQRHQLIAELLAINPEYKPPGDYKPQQMKYIDKVMIPQEDHPS' A
#
# COMPACT_ATOMS: atom_id res chain seq x y z
N GLN A 1 6.62 6.08 -20.08
CA GLN A 1 7.79 5.21 -19.83
C GLN A 1 7.76 4.72 -18.40
N ASN A 2 8.31 3.51 -18.17
CA ASN A 2 8.60 2.92 -16.86
C ASN A 2 7.47 2.15 -16.14
N THR A 3 6.89 1.13 -16.78
CA THR A 3 5.99 0.15 -16.12
C THR A 3 6.74 -1.01 -15.46
N ARG A 4 7.93 -1.38 -15.97
CA ARG A 4 8.72 -2.51 -15.46
C ARG A 4 9.53 -2.18 -14.21
N GLU A 5 10.26 -1.06 -14.20
CA GLU A 5 11.02 -0.62 -13.02
C GLU A 5 10.07 -0.23 -11.88
N VAL A 6 8.94 0.41 -12.20
CA VAL A 6 7.86 0.66 -11.22
C VAL A 6 7.31 -0.65 -10.65
N ARG A 7 7.04 -1.67 -11.48
CA ARG A 7 6.55 -2.96 -11.00
C ARG A 7 7.60 -3.69 -10.14
N ALA A 8 8.86 -3.66 -10.55
CA ALA A 8 9.96 -4.24 -9.78
C ALA A 8 10.12 -3.53 -8.42
N ARG A 9 10.10 -2.20 -8.41
CA ARG A 9 10.16 -1.39 -7.19
C ARG A 9 8.99 -1.70 -6.26
N ARG A 10 7.76 -1.72 -6.77
CA ARG A 10 6.56 -2.07 -5.98
C ARG A 10 6.64 -3.47 -5.38
N LYS A 11 7.13 -4.47 -6.13
CA LYS A 11 7.26 -5.84 -5.61
C LYS A 11 8.21 -5.91 -4.41
N VAL A 12 9.34 -5.21 -4.49
CA VAL A 12 10.32 -5.16 -3.39
C VAL A 12 9.75 -4.39 -2.18
N GLU A 13 9.08 -3.27 -2.42
CA GLU A 13 8.44 -2.48 -1.35
C GLU A 13 7.31 -3.26 -0.66
N GLU A 14 6.49 -4.00 -1.41
CA GLU A 14 5.39 -4.82 -0.90
C GLU A 14 5.92 -5.99 -0.06
N GLN A 15 6.95 -6.70 -0.53
CA GLN A 15 7.62 -7.74 0.26
C GLN A 15 8.22 -7.19 1.54
N ARG A 16 8.86 -6.02 1.49
CA ARG A 16 9.38 -5.34 2.68
C ARG A 16 8.26 -5.01 3.67
N HIS A 17 7.12 -4.52 3.18
CA HIS A 17 5.96 -4.22 4.01
C HIS A 17 5.41 -5.47 4.71
N GLN A 18 5.23 -6.57 3.98
CA GLN A 18 4.72 -7.83 4.53
C GLN A 18 5.59 -8.33 5.69
N LEU A 19 6.92 -8.39 5.49
CA LEU A 19 7.85 -8.83 6.53
C LEU A 19 7.80 -7.94 7.77
N ILE A 20 7.71 -6.62 7.59
CA ILE A 20 7.60 -5.68 8.71
C ILE A 20 6.28 -5.87 9.46
N ALA A 21 5.17 -6.11 8.75
CA ALA A 21 3.87 -6.36 9.38
C ALA A 21 3.88 -7.65 10.21
N GLU A 22 4.47 -8.73 9.67
CA GLU A 22 4.65 -9.99 10.41
C GLU A 22 5.54 -9.79 11.64
N LEU A 23 6.66 -9.07 11.50
CA LEU A 23 7.57 -8.79 12.61
C LEU A 23 6.95 -7.91 13.69
N LEU A 24 6.15 -6.91 13.32
CA LEU A 24 5.42 -6.07 14.27
C LEU A 24 4.31 -6.85 14.99
N ALA A 25 3.67 -7.80 14.31
CA ALA A 25 2.66 -8.67 14.92
C ALA A 25 3.29 -9.64 15.95
N ILE A 26 4.51 -10.11 15.69
CA ILE A 26 5.25 -11.01 16.59
C ILE A 26 5.96 -10.22 17.71
N ASN A 27 6.56 -9.07 17.37
CA ASN A 27 7.32 -8.23 18.28
C ASN A 27 6.85 -6.77 18.19
N PRO A 28 6.03 -6.30 19.14
CA PRO A 28 5.53 -4.92 19.16
C PRO A 28 6.63 -3.88 19.42
N GLU A 29 7.81 -4.27 19.89
CA GLU A 29 8.97 -3.37 20.07
C GLU A 29 9.87 -3.29 18.83
N TYR A 30 9.55 -4.04 17.77
CA TYR A 30 10.32 -4.01 16.54
C TYR A 30 10.30 -2.61 15.92
N LYS A 31 11.49 -2.03 15.74
CA LYS A 31 11.66 -0.75 15.04
C LYS A 31 11.92 -1.05 13.56
N PRO A 32 11.00 -0.68 12.64
CA PRO A 32 11.24 -0.86 11.22
C PRO A 32 12.49 -0.08 10.76
N PRO A 33 13.15 -0.48 9.67
CA PRO A 33 14.36 0.18 9.20
C PRO A 33 14.09 1.67 8.94
N GLY A 34 15.05 2.56 9.24
CA GLY A 34 14.82 4.02 9.23
C GLY A 34 14.40 4.63 7.88
N ASP A 35 14.69 3.94 6.77
CA ASP A 35 14.23 4.31 5.42
C ASP A 35 12.87 3.69 5.06
N TYR A 36 12.29 2.87 5.95
CA TYR A 36 10.93 2.37 5.78
C TYR A 36 9.92 3.48 5.97
N LYS A 37 9.42 3.99 4.84
CA LYS A 37 8.20 4.78 4.80
C LYS A 37 7.04 3.82 4.54
N PRO A 38 6.11 3.61 5.48
CA PRO A 38 4.87 2.91 5.15
C PRO A 38 4.30 3.66 3.96
N GLN A 39 4.18 2.96 2.83
CA GLN A 39 3.63 3.56 1.63
C GLN A 39 2.22 3.98 2.07
N GLN A 40 1.99 5.29 2.20
CA GLN A 40 0.65 5.80 2.42
C GLN A 40 -0.12 5.22 1.25
N MET A 41 -0.89 4.16 1.50
CA MET A 41 -1.91 3.69 0.60
C MET A 41 -2.71 4.96 0.43
N LYS A 42 -2.48 5.67 -0.67
CA LYS A 42 -3.39 6.72 -1.08
C LYS A 42 -4.60 5.90 -1.40
N TYR A 43 -5.45 5.70 -0.38
CA TYR A 43 -6.82 5.33 -0.56
C TYR A 43 -7.27 6.34 -1.58
N ILE A 44 -7.25 5.90 -2.83
CA ILE A 44 -8.00 6.54 -3.87
C ILE A 44 -9.40 6.29 -3.35
N ASP A 45 -9.90 7.25 -2.59
CA ASP A 45 -11.30 7.48 -2.34
C ASP A 45 -11.89 7.75 -3.72
N LYS A 46 -11.91 6.70 -4.55
CA LYS A 46 -12.82 6.62 -5.67
C LYS A 46 -14.13 6.43 -4.97
N VAL A 47 -14.71 7.55 -4.55
CA VAL A 47 -16.13 7.69 -4.36
C VAL A 47 -16.75 6.96 -5.54
N MET A 48 -17.25 5.76 -5.29
CA MET A 48 -18.18 5.11 -6.18
C MET A 48 -19.36 6.07 -6.19
N ILE A 49 -19.50 6.88 -7.23
CA ILE A 49 -20.70 7.68 -7.41
C ILE A 49 -21.77 6.65 -7.78
N PRO A 50 -22.73 6.32 -6.88
CA PRO A 50 -23.81 5.44 -7.25
C PRO A 50 -24.60 6.12 -8.36
N GLN A 51 -24.62 5.52 -9.55
CA GLN A 51 -25.51 5.94 -10.63
C GLN A 51 -26.91 5.37 -10.34
N GLU A 52 -27.55 5.80 -9.26
CA GLU A 52 -28.94 5.45 -8.95
C GLU A 52 -29.63 6.64 -8.28
N ASP A 53 -30.02 7.65 -9.07
CA ASP A 53 -31.36 8.22 -8.92
C ASP A 53 -31.88 8.75 -10.28
N HIS A 54 -32.89 8.03 -10.76
CA HIS A 54 -33.85 8.32 -11.84
C HIS A 54 -33.50 8.18 -13.33
N PRO A 55 -34.24 7.30 -14.06
CA PRO A 55 -34.55 7.50 -15.46
C PRO A 55 -35.65 8.56 -15.61
N SER A 56 -35.55 9.41 -16.62
CA SER A 56 -36.66 10.19 -17.19
C SER A 56 -36.52 10.23 -18.70
#